data_AF-A0A1G3PMV9-F1
#
_entry.id   AF-A0A1G3PMV9-F1
#
_cell.length_a   1.000
_cell.length_b   1.000
_cell.length_c   1.000
_cell.angle_alpha   90.00
_cell.angle_beta   90.00
_cell.angle_gamma   90.00
#
_symmetry.space_group_name_H-M   'P 1'
#
loop_
_entity.id
_entity.type
_entity.pdbx_description
1 polymer ?
#
loop_
_entity_poly.entity_id
_entity_poly.type
_entity_poly.pdbx_seq_one_letter_code
_entity_poly.pdbx_strand_id
1 'polypeptide(L)' 'MKKCPSYAIDVDKTEKTWRLDRIKCISCGSCTDWCPKKCLHLQNAYTESNSVRETFVESHKGA' A
#
# COMPACT_ATOMS: atom_id res chain seq x y z
N MET A 1 -11.83 -8.88 -6.72
CA MET A 1 -12.35 -7.64 -6.10
C MET A 1 -11.19 -6.83 -5.54
N LYS A 2 -11.19 -5.50 -5.68
CA LYS A 2 -10.25 -4.65 -4.93
C LYS A 2 -10.70 -4.64 -3.46
N LYS A 3 -9.78 -4.91 -2.53
CA LYS A 3 -10.08 -5.04 -1.09
C LYS A 3 -9.92 -3.72 -0.32
N CYS A 4 -9.23 -2.75 -0.90
CA CYS A 4 -9.04 -1.45 -0.28
C CYS A 4 -10.30 -0.58 -0.42
N PRO A 5 -10.92 -0.16 0.70
CA PRO A 5 -12.16 0.62 0.67
C PRO A 5 -11.99 2.02 0.07
N SER A 6 -10.81 2.62 0.21
CA SER A 6 -10.50 3.95 -0.36
C SER A 6 -9.87 3.90 -1.74
N TYR A 7 -9.74 2.70 -2.34
CA TYR A 7 -9.06 2.50 -3.62
C TYR A 7 -7.64 3.09 -3.69
N ALA A 8 -6.97 3.22 -2.53
CA ALA A 8 -5.64 3.80 -2.43
C ALA A 8 -4.51 2.89 -2.93
N ILE A 9 -4.75 1.57 -2.98
CA ILE A 9 -3.77 0.57 -3.43
C ILE A 9 -4.13 0.02 -4.81
N ASP A 10 -3.12 -0.09 -5.67
CA ASP A 10 -3.19 -0.77 -6.96
C ASP A 10 -2.15 -1.89 -6.99
N VAL A 11 -2.54 -3.07 -7.46
CA VAL A 11 -1.71 -4.28 -7.44
C VAL A 11 -1.61 -4.83 -8.85
N ASP A 12 -0.40 -4.81 -9.40
CA ASP A 12 -0.07 -5.45 -10.66
C ASP A 12 0.41 -6.87 -10.39
N LYS A 13 -0.39 -7.86 -10.79
CA LYS A 13 -0.09 -9.28 -10.56
C LYS A 13 0.92 -9.85 -11.56
N THR A 14 1.05 -9.24 -12.73
CA THR A 14 1.94 -9.68 -13.79
C THR A 14 3.37 -9.31 -13.43
N GLU A 15 3.57 -8.04 -13.08
CA GLU A 15 4.84 -7.48 -12.63
C GLU A 15 5.14 -7.81 -11.17
N LYS A 16 4.17 -8.37 -10.44
CA LYS A 16 4.25 -8.67 -9.00
C LYS A 16 4.62 -7.42 -8.18
N THR A 17 4.08 -6.28 -8.58
CA THR A 17 4.30 -4.98 -7.92
C THR A 17 2.99 -4.44 -7.38
N TRP A 18 3.10 -3.51 -6.44
CA TRP A 18 1.96 -2.76 -5.95
C TRP A 18 2.34 -1.31 -5.71
N ARG A 19 1.36 -0.43 -5.75
CA ARG A 19 1.51 1.02 -5.59
C ARG A 19 0.47 1.52 -4.61
N LEU A 20 0.87 2.40 -3.70
CA LEU A 20 -0.01 2.98 -2.69
C LEU A 20 0.01 4.51 -2.76
N ASP A 21 -1.16 5.10 -2.91
CA ASP A 21 -1.37 6.53 -2.73
C ASP A 21 -1.58 6.82 -1.24
N ARG A 22 -0.52 7.27 -0.54
CA ARG A 22 -0.59 7.59 0.89
C ARG A 22 -1.58 8.71 1.21
N ILE A 23 -1.88 9.60 0.26
CA ILE A 23 -2.84 10.69 0.46
C ILE A 23 -4.28 10.15 0.50
N LYS A 24 -4.57 9.07 -0.22
CA LYS A 24 -5.88 8.39 -0.22
C LYS A 24 -5.97 7.28 0.83
N CYS A 25 -4.84 6.83 1.37
CA CYS A 25 -4.81 5.77 2.36
C CYS A 25 -5.41 6.27 3.67
N ILE A 26 -6.42 5.57 4.18
CA ILE A 26 -7.03 5.84 5.49
C ILE A 26 -6.47 4.95 6.60
N SER A 27 -5.35 4.27 6.34
CA SER A 27 -4.67 3.38 7.29
C SER A 27 -5.57 2.33 7.95
N CYS A 28 -6.53 1.78 7.20
CA CYS A 28 -7.52 0.81 7.71
C CYS A 28 -6.99 -0.62 7.92
N GLY A 29 -5.78 -0.95 7.46
CA GLY A 29 -5.21 -2.31 7.56
C GLY A 29 -5.81 -3.37 6.62
N SER A 30 -6.86 -3.09 5.85
CA SER A 30 -7.46 -4.12 4.98
C SER A 30 -6.49 -4.71 3.95
N CYS A 31 -5.50 -3.94 3.49
CA CYS A 31 -4.49 -4.44 2.56
C CYS A 31 -3.54 -5.46 3.22
N THR A 32 -3.24 -5.32 4.51
CA THR A 32 -2.39 -6.26 5.24
C THR A 32 -3.13 -7.53 5.60
N ASP A 33 -4.38 -7.42 6.04
CA ASP A 33 -5.20 -8.56 6.47
C ASP A 33 -5.53 -9.51 5.32
N TRP A 34 -5.82 -8.94 4.15
CA TRP A 34 -6.23 -9.71 2.97
C TRP A 34 -5.06 -10.11 2.08
N CYS A 35 -3.82 -9.70 2.37
CA CYS A 35 -2.68 -10.06 1.54
C CYS A 35 -2.34 -11.55 1.71
N PRO A 36 -2.55 -12.40 0.70
CA PRO A 36 -2.30 -13.84 0.83
C PRO A 36 -0.81 -14.14 1.01
N LYS A 37 0.06 -13.27 0.50
CA LYS A 37 1.52 -13.36 0.60
C LYS A 37 2.08 -12.74 1.87
N LYS A 38 1.24 -12.05 2.67
CA LYS A 38 1.63 -11.29 3.85
C LYS A 38 2.85 -10.36 3.62
N CYS A 39 2.99 -9.81 2.42
CA CYS A 39 4.09 -8.92 2.05
C CYS A 39 3.79 -7.43 2.29
N LEU A 40 2.59 -7.12 2.80
CA LEU A 40 2.16 -5.76 3.11
C LEU A 40 2.12 -5.58 4.63
N HIS A 41 2.65 -4.46 5.11
CA HIS A 41 2.66 -4.11 6.52
C HIS A 41 2.18 -2.68 6.72
N LEU A 42 1.39 -2.46 7.77
CA LEU A 42 0.97 -1.13 8.20
C LEU A 42 1.89 -0.74 9.36
N GLN A 43 2.73 0.26 9.15
CA GLN A 43 3.58 0.77 10.23
C GLN A 43 2.80 1.76 11.08
N ASN A 44 2.92 1.65 12.40
CA ASN A 44 2.33 2.58 13.36
C ASN A 44 3.26 3.77 13.67
N ALA A 45 4.14 4.10 12.73
CA ALA A 45 5.08 5.21 12.85
C ALA A 45 4.47 6.45 12.20
N TYR A 46 4.60 7.60 12.86
CA TYR A 46 4.32 8.88 12.25
C TYR A 46 5.40 9.19 11.20
N THR A 47 4.98 9.56 10.00
CA THR A 47 5.89 10.02 8.96
C THR A 47 6.11 11.52 9.12
N GLU A 48 7.36 11.98 8.99
CA GLU A 48 7.69 13.41 8.96
C GLU A 48 6.87 14.15 7.89
N SER A 49 6.56 15.43 8.12
CA SER A 49 5.89 16.26 7.12
C SER A 49 6.85 16.53 5.95
N ASN A 50 6.55 15.96 4.79
CA ASN A 50 7.31 16.22 3.56
C ASN A 50 6.53 17.18 2.65
N SER A 51 7.20 18.19 2.10
CA SER A 51 6.60 19.21 1.22
C SER A 51 6.34 18.69 -0.19
N VAL A 52 6.79 17.48 -0.51
CA VAL A 52 6.66 16.86 -1.83
C VAL A 52 5.61 15.75 -1.78
N ARG A 53 4.71 15.72 -2.76
CA ARG A 53 3.77 14.61 -2.94
C ARG A 53 4.54 13.37 -3.39
N GLU A 54 4.97 12.58 -2.44
CA GLU A 54 5.65 11.32 -2.69
C GLU A 54 4.63 10.24 -3.06
N THR A 55 4.72 9.71 -4.27
CA THR A 55 3.98 8.50 -4.65
C THR A 55 4.84 7.32 -4.20
N PHE A 56 4.52 6.72 -3.07
CA PHE A 56 5.31 5.62 -2.54
C PHE A 56 5.07 4.37 -3.39
N VAL A 57 6.01 4.10 -4.29
CA VAL A 57 6.07 2.86 -5.07
C VAL A 57 6.95 1.91 -4.28
N GLU A 58 6.36 1.26 -3.28
CA GLU A 58 7.05 0.21 -2.56
C GLU A 58 6.94 -1.08 -3.39
N SER A 59 7.91 -1.25 -4.29
CA SER A 59 8.04 -2.47 -5.09
C SER A 59 8.63 -3.59 -4.24
N HIS A 60 7.84 -4.13 -3.31
CA HIS A 60 8.17 -5.43 -2.73
C HIS A 60 7.83 -6.52 -3.74
N LYS A 61 8.85 -7.08 -4.40
CA LYS A 61 8.73 -8.34 -5.15
C LYS A 61 8.19 -9.39 -4.18
N GLY A 62 6.91 -9.72 -4.28
CA GLY A 62 6.32 -10.78 -3.48
C GLY A 62 7.07 -12.09 -3.76
N ALA A 63 7.78 -12.59 -2.76
CA ALA A 63 8.34 -13.94 -2.76
C ALA A 63 7.22 -14.99 -2.86
#